data_AF-A0A820GCC3-F1
#
_entry.id   AF-A0A820GCC3-F1
#
_cell.length_a   1.000
_cell.length_b   1.000
_cell.length_c   1.000
_cell.angle_alpha   90.00
_cell.angle_beta   90.00
_cell.angle_gamma   90.00
#
_symmetry.space_group_name_H-M   'P 1'
#
loop_
_entity.id
_entity.type
_entity.pdbx_description
1 polymer ?
#
loop_
_entity_poly.entity_id
_entity_poly.type
_entity_poly.pdbx_seq_one_letter_code
_entity_poly.pdbx_strand_id
1 'polypeptide(L)'
;RYPFILHKYDIGSCQEKWTCDYLATKIGSKPVRIHVSQDPMMDFVRKNFTYETLPFNKLIHRCERTVNDEYFSTPNEHYYFRALGDNQRTDIANIEKHFPGIANDIKYPPLFSTEQFFSSVLRIGSANTQLWTHYDIMDNALIQVHG
;
A
#
# COMPACT_ATOMS: atom_id res chain seq x y z
N ARG A 1 20.01 -9.69 15.38
CA ARG A 1 18.88 -8.92 14.82
C ARG A 1 17.78 -9.94 14.54
N TYR A 2 16.64 -9.81 15.20
CA TYR A 2 15.52 -10.75 15.08
C TYR A 2 14.24 -9.96 14.77
N PRO A 3 13.29 -10.53 14.00
CA PRO A 3 11.99 -9.92 13.82
C PRO A 3 11.26 -9.85 15.16
N PHE A 4 10.53 -8.77 15.39
CA PHE A 4 9.69 -8.60 16.56
C PHE A 4 8.41 -7.85 16.18
N ILE A 5 7.39 -7.98 17.03
CA ILE A 5 6.12 -7.25 16.89
C ILE A 5 6.02 -6.25 18.03
N LEU A 6 5.83 -4.98 17.69
CA LEU A 6 5.50 -3.94 18.66
C LEU A 6 3.97 -3.86 18.80
N HIS A 7 3.46 -4.38 19.90
CA HIS A 7 2.01 -4.38 20.16
C HIS A 7 1.56 -3.03 20.76
N LYS A 8 0.36 -2.59 20.38
CA LYS A 8 -0.37 -1.47 21.01
C LYS A 8 0.39 -0.13 21.03
N TYR A 9 1.25 0.11 20.05
CA TYR A 9 1.87 1.41 19.88
C TYR A 9 0.86 2.42 19.30
N ASP A 10 0.88 3.66 19.78
CA ASP A 10 0.07 4.75 19.23
C ASP A 10 0.63 5.17 17.87
N ILE A 11 0.02 4.65 16.80
CA ILE A 11 0.36 4.99 15.41
C ILE A 11 -0.45 6.19 14.88
N GLY A 12 -1.15 6.92 15.75
CA GLY A 12 -1.93 8.11 15.39
C GLY A 12 -3.37 7.81 14.96
N SER A 13 -4.06 8.87 14.52
CA SER A 13 -5.48 8.82 14.14
C SER A 13 -5.78 7.99 12.88
N CYS A 14 -4.76 7.49 12.17
CA CYS A 14 -4.93 6.63 11.02
C CYS A 14 -5.75 5.37 11.35
N GLN A 15 -5.66 4.86 12.58
CA GLN A 15 -6.42 3.68 13.05
C GLN A 15 -7.93 3.85 12.95
N GLU A 16 -8.43 5.08 13.12
CA GLU A 16 -9.85 5.39 13.09
C GLU A 16 -10.25 6.03 11.76
N LYS A 17 -9.38 6.88 11.20
CA LYS A 17 -9.71 7.69 10.03
C LYS A 17 -9.56 6.96 8.71
N TRP A 18 -8.65 6.00 8.56
CA TRP A 18 -8.28 5.44 7.25
C TRP A 18 -9.30 4.44 6.67
N THR A 19 -10.58 4.81 6.69
CA THR A 19 -11.64 4.13 5.96
C THR A 19 -11.43 4.27 4.44
N CYS A 20 -12.04 3.39 3.65
CA CYS A 20 -11.99 3.45 2.19
C CYS A 20 -12.45 4.81 1.66
N ASP A 21 -13.57 5.33 2.16
CA ASP A 21 -14.12 6.64 1.77
C ASP A 21 -13.19 7.81 2.14
N TYR A 22 -12.59 7.77 3.34
CA TYR A 22 -11.67 8.82 3.78
C TYR A 22 -10.42 8.84 2.92
N LEU A 23 -9.81 7.67 2.68
CA LEU A 23 -8.63 7.54 1.83
C LEU A 23 -8.94 7.94 0.38
N ALA A 24 -10.08 7.51 -0.16
CA ALA A 24 -10.57 7.91 -1.47
C ALA A 24 -10.70 9.43 -1.60
N THR A 25 -11.23 10.08 -0.55
CA THR A 25 -11.41 11.54 -0.52
C THR A 25 -10.09 12.29 -0.37
N LYS A 26 -9.23 11.86 0.56
CA LYS A 26 -7.98 12.58 0.89
C LYS A 26 -6.89 12.44 -0.18
N ILE A 27 -6.81 11.28 -0.84
CA ILE A 27 -5.83 11.06 -1.90
C ILE A 27 -6.43 11.38 -3.28
N GLY A 28 -7.75 11.18 -3.45
CA GLY A 28 -8.46 11.54 -4.67
C GLY A 28 -8.08 10.68 -5.87
N SER A 29 -8.07 11.30 -7.05
CA SER A 29 -7.88 10.62 -8.33
C SER A 29 -6.40 10.51 -8.75
N LYS A 30 -5.43 10.59 -7.83
CA LYS A 30 -4.01 10.43 -8.14
C LYS A 30 -3.81 9.09 -8.89
N PRO A 31 -3.21 9.08 -10.10
CA PRO A 31 -2.98 7.85 -10.82
C PRO A 31 -1.94 7.00 -10.09
N VAL A 32 -2.27 5.74 -9.82
CA VAL A 32 -1.36 4.81 -9.15
C VAL A 32 -1.18 3.54 -9.97
N ARG A 33 0.07 3.07 -10.03
CA ARG A 33 0.43 1.83 -10.70
C ARG A 33 0.21 0.66 -9.73
N ILE A 34 -0.54 -0.34 -10.18
CA ILE A 34 -0.97 -1.47 -9.36
C ILE A 34 -0.64 -2.80 -10.06
N HIS A 35 -0.61 -3.86 -9.26
CA HIS A 35 -0.61 -5.23 -9.74
C HIS A 35 -2.05 -5.71 -9.76
N VAL A 36 -2.44 -6.40 -10.84
CA VAL A 36 -3.76 -7.00 -11.01
C VAL A 36 -3.57 -8.48 -11.31
N SER A 37 -4.25 -9.38 -10.60
CA SER A 37 -4.18 -10.82 -10.84
C SER A 37 -5.55 -11.48 -10.71
N GLN A 38 -5.81 -12.52 -11.50
CA GLN A 38 -6.97 -13.38 -11.31
C GLN A 38 -6.78 -14.38 -10.15
N ASP A 39 -5.55 -14.55 -9.68
CA ASP A 39 -5.18 -15.46 -8.59
C ASP A 39 -4.80 -14.63 -7.35
N PRO A 40 -5.32 -14.94 -6.15
CA PRO A 40 -4.87 -14.31 -4.92
C PRO A 40 -3.35 -14.48 -4.69
N MET A 41 -2.76 -15.59 -5.16
CA MET A 41 -1.33 -15.87 -5.04
C MET A 41 -0.57 -15.37 -6.27
N MET A 42 0.01 -14.18 -6.16
CA MET A 42 0.85 -13.62 -7.23
C MET A 42 2.20 -14.35 -7.28
N ASP A 43 2.61 -14.74 -8.49
CA ASP A 43 3.82 -15.49 -8.79
C ASP A 43 4.69 -14.71 -9.78
N PHE A 44 5.89 -14.33 -9.34
CA PHE A 44 6.86 -13.57 -10.14
C PHE A 44 7.52 -14.39 -11.25
N VAL A 45 7.66 -15.71 -11.06
CA VAL A 45 8.27 -16.62 -12.06
C VAL A 45 7.29 -16.84 -13.21
N ARG A 46 6.03 -17.14 -12.88
CA ARG A 46 4.95 -17.33 -13.88
C ARG A 46 4.42 -16.02 -14.42
N LYS A 47 4.62 -14.91 -13.71
CA LYS A 47 4.06 -13.58 -14.01
C LYS A 47 2.55 -13.66 -14.22
N ASN A 48 1.83 -14.28 -13.28
CA ASN A 48 0.36 -14.41 -13.32
C ASN A 48 -0.38 -13.11 -12.94
N PHE A 49 0.25 -11.96 -13.14
CA PHE A 49 -0.29 -10.64 -12.83
C PHE A 49 0.13 -9.63 -13.90
N THR A 50 -0.67 -8.58 -14.10
CA THR A 50 -0.36 -7.45 -14.97
C THR A 50 -0.11 -6.20 -14.16
N TYR A 51 0.54 -5.21 -14.79
CA TYR A 51 0.68 -3.87 -14.23
C TYR A 51 -0.34 -2.96 -14.89
N GLU A 52 -1.21 -2.37 -14.08
CA GLU A 52 -2.22 -1.42 -14.56
C GLU A 52 -2.07 -0.07 -13.86
N THR A 53 -2.72 0.96 -14.40
CA THR A 53 -2.82 2.27 -13.75
C THR A 53 -4.29 2.60 -13.51
N LEU A 54 -4.61 3.00 -12.28
CA LEU A 54 -5.97 3.35 -11.88
C LEU A 54 -5.95 4.58 -10.95
N PRO A 55 -6.96 5.46 -10.97
CA PRO A 55 -7.12 6.48 -9.93
C PRO A 55 -7.20 5.83 -8.53
N PHE A 56 -6.49 6.40 -7.55
CA PHE A 56 -6.43 5.84 -6.19
C PHE A 56 -7.81 5.67 -5.55
N ASN A 57 -8.69 6.64 -5.67
CA ASN A 57 -10.06 6.55 -5.16
C ASN A 57 -10.85 5.37 -5.76
N LYS A 58 -10.62 5.00 -7.02
CA LYS A 58 -11.21 3.79 -7.60
C LYS A 58 -10.55 2.53 -7.04
N LEU A 59 -9.22 2.52 -6.94
CA LEU A 59 -8.47 1.38 -6.41
C LEU A 59 -8.95 0.98 -5.02
N ILE A 60 -9.07 1.91 -4.08
CA ILE A 60 -9.36 1.58 -2.69
C ILE A 60 -10.73 0.88 -2.55
N HIS A 61 -11.75 1.33 -3.28
CA HIS A 61 -13.05 0.66 -3.32
C HIS A 61 -13.02 -0.69 -4.03
N ARG A 62 -12.15 -0.86 -5.04
CA ARG A 62 -11.99 -2.15 -5.71
C ARG A 62 -11.29 -3.18 -4.83
N CYS A 63 -10.34 -2.76 -3.98
CA CYS A 63 -9.70 -3.62 -2.99
C CYS A 63 -10.66 -4.10 -1.89
N GLU A 64 -11.65 -3.28 -1.54
CA GLU A 64 -12.66 -3.60 -0.50
C GLU A 64 -13.66 -4.68 -0.95
N ARG A 65 -13.88 -4.82 -2.26
CA ARG A 65 -14.89 -5.71 -2.83
C ARG A 65 -14.29 -7.02 -3.33
N THR A 66 -15.07 -8.10 -3.23
CA THR A 66 -14.73 -9.40 -3.84
C THR A 66 -15.16 -9.49 -5.30
N VAL A 67 -16.20 -8.75 -5.69
CA VAL A 67 -16.71 -8.69 -7.06
C VAL A 67 -16.92 -7.22 -7.42
N ASN A 68 -16.32 -6.79 -8.52
CA ASN A 68 -16.33 -5.41 -9.01
C ASN A 68 -17.12 -5.29 -10.32
N ASP A 69 -17.88 -4.21 -10.47
CA ASP A 69 -18.60 -3.90 -11.72
C ASP A 69 -17.63 -3.40 -12.81
N GLU A 70 -16.64 -2.61 -12.42
CA GLU A 70 -15.52 -2.22 -13.29
C GLU A 70 -14.26 -3.01 -12.91
N TYR A 71 -13.66 -3.69 -13.87
CA TYR A 71 -12.48 -4.53 -13.71
C TYR A 71 -11.60 -4.49 -14.98
N PHE A 72 -10.38 -5.02 -14.91
CA PHE A 72 -9.46 -5.10 -16.05
C PHE A 72 -9.60 -6.44 -16.79
N SER A 73 -9.71 -7.54 -16.05
CA SER A 73 -9.76 -8.90 -16.61
C SER A 73 -10.98 -9.68 -16.12
N THR A 74 -11.18 -9.81 -14.81
CA THR A 74 -12.29 -10.56 -14.23
C THR A 74 -12.94 -9.79 -13.07
N PRO A 75 -14.26 -9.93 -12.83
CA PRO A 75 -14.94 -9.22 -11.73
C PRO A 75 -14.33 -9.48 -10.35
N ASN A 76 -13.74 -10.64 -10.14
CA ASN A 76 -13.12 -11.10 -8.89
C ASN A 76 -11.58 -11.04 -8.91
N GLU A 77 -10.99 -10.18 -9.73
CA GLU A 77 -9.55 -9.98 -9.73
C GLU A 77 -9.05 -9.31 -8.44
N HIS A 78 -7.80 -9.61 -8.09
CA HIS A 78 -7.10 -9.12 -6.93
C HIS A 78 -6.20 -7.95 -7.30
N TYR A 79 -6.16 -6.95 -6.43
CA TYR A 79 -5.35 -5.75 -6.58
C TYR A 79 -4.26 -5.70 -5.52
N TYR A 80 -3.07 -5.24 -5.91
CA TYR A 80 -2.02 -4.88 -4.97
C TYR A 80 -1.31 -3.59 -5.39
N PHE A 81 -1.33 -2.62 -4.48
CA PHE A 81 -0.66 -1.35 -4.60
C PHE A 81 0.49 -1.25 -3.62
N ARG A 82 1.65 -0.87 -4.15
CA ARG A 82 2.84 -0.46 -3.40
C ARG A 82 3.23 0.92 -3.90
N ALA A 83 3.18 1.93 -3.03
CA ALA A 83 3.56 3.29 -3.40
C ALA A 83 5.00 3.35 -3.94
N LEU A 84 5.20 4.21 -4.94
CA LEU A 84 6.49 4.53 -5.55
C LEU A 84 6.72 6.04 -5.45
N GLY A 85 7.95 6.48 -5.68
CA GLY A 85 8.20 7.89 -5.95
C GLY A 85 7.60 8.33 -7.28
N ASP A 86 7.33 9.64 -7.43
CA ASP A 86 6.72 10.18 -8.64
C ASP A 86 7.60 9.87 -9.88
N ASN A 87 8.92 9.97 -9.75
CA ASN A 87 9.87 9.41 -10.71
C ASN A 87 10.50 8.12 -10.18
N GLN A 88 10.08 6.97 -10.72
CA GLN A 88 10.54 5.65 -10.28
C GLN A 88 12.07 5.43 -10.36
N ARG A 89 12.80 6.23 -11.15
CA ARG A 89 14.26 6.09 -11.30
C ARG A 89 15.05 6.86 -10.24
N THR A 90 14.49 7.95 -9.72
CA THR A 90 15.22 8.91 -8.89
C THR A 90 14.58 9.13 -7.52
N ASP A 91 13.29 8.88 -7.41
CA ASP A 91 12.50 9.26 -6.24
C ASP A 91 12.14 8.04 -5.41
N ILE A 92 12.47 8.13 -4.13
CA ILE A 92 12.07 7.14 -3.13
C ILE A 92 10.66 7.46 -2.66
N ALA A 93 9.83 6.45 -2.43
CA ALA A 93 8.48 6.63 -1.90
C ALA A 93 8.53 7.29 -0.50
N ASN A 94 7.73 8.33 -0.31
CA ASN A 94 7.54 9.01 0.96
C ASN A 94 6.07 9.45 1.09
N ILE A 95 5.39 9.01 2.16
CA ILE A 95 4.00 9.33 2.46
C ILE A 95 3.79 10.84 2.66
N GLU A 96 4.71 11.53 3.34
CA GLU A 96 4.61 12.98 3.56
C GLU A 96 4.65 13.76 2.25
N LYS A 97 5.52 13.35 1.32
CA LYS A 97 5.66 13.99 0.01
C LYS A 97 4.51 13.61 -0.94
N HIS A 98 4.17 12.34 -1.03
CA HIS A 98 3.29 11.84 -2.10
C HIS A 98 1.82 11.72 -1.70
N PHE A 99 1.51 11.69 -0.40
CA PHE A 99 0.16 11.61 0.16
C PHE A 99 -0.03 12.58 1.34
N PRO A 100 0.25 13.90 1.16
CA PRO A 100 0.24 14.87 2.25
C PRO A 100 -1.11 14.97 2.98
N GLY A 101 -2.21 14.66 2.29
CA GLY A 101 -3.57 14.67 2.86
C GLY A 101 -3.82 13.64 3.98
N ILE A 102 -2.95 12.62 4.11
CA ILE A 102 -3.04 11.59 5.15
C ILE A 102 -1.78 11.50 6.02
N ALA A 103 -0.73 12.26 5.69
CA ALA A 103 0.58 12.14 6.33
C ALA A 103 0.54 12.46 7.83
N ASN A 104 -0.27 13.44 8.23
CA ASN A 104 -0.41 13.83 9.63
C ASN A 104 -1.28 12.87 10.45
N ASP A 105 -1.94 11.90 9.81
CA ASP A 105 -2.78 10.94 10.54
C ASP A 105 -1.95 9.80 11.16
N ILE A 106 -0.74 9.54 10.63
CA ILE A 106 0.14 8.46 11.07
C ILE A 106 1.30 8.97 11.93
N LYS A 107 1.64 8.24 12.99
CA LYS A 107 2.84 8.44 13.82
C LYS A 107 3.77 7.24 13.64
N TYR A 108 5.00 7.51 13.22
CA TYR A 108 6.02 6.47 13.13
C TYR A 108 6.57 6.12 14.52
N PRO A 109 6.78 4.83 14.84
CA PRO A 109 7.49 4.42 16.04
C PRO A 109 8.92 4.97 16.06
N PRO A 110 9.46 5.42 17.21
CA PRO A 110 10.81 5.99 17.33
C PRO A 110 11.89 4.88 17.32
N LEU A 111 11.91 4.07 16.26
CA LEU A 111 12.82 2.95 16.09
C LEU A 111 14.10 3.33 15.33
N PHE A 112 14.15 4.54 14.76
CA PHE A 112 15.24 5.07 13.96
C PHE A 112 15.32 6.58 14.12
N SER A 113 16.50 7.18 13.90
CA SER A 113 16.63 8.64 13.85
C SER A 113 16.18 9.19 12.50
N THR A 114 15.80 10.48 12.46
CA THR A 114 15.36 11.15 11.23
C THR A 114 16.40 11.11 10.12
N GLU A 115 17.69 11.10 10.45
CA GLU A 115 18.80 11.05 9.50
C GLU A 115 18.96 9.66 8.86
N GLN A 116 18.43 8.62 9.52
CA GLN A 116 18.45 7.25 9.02
C GLN A 116 17.21 6.91 8.17
N PHE A 117 16.22 7.81 8.12
CA PHE A 117 15.01 7.58 7.35
C PHE A 117 15.35 7.43 5.86
N PHE A 118 14.84 6.37 5.25
CA PHE A 118 15.02 6.09 3.83
C PHE A 118 13.72 6.27 3.03
N SER A 119 12.65 5.57 3.43
CA SER A 119 11.39 5.53 2.68
C SER A 119 10.20 5.25 3.59
N SER A 120 9.02 5.77 3.21
CA SER A 120 7.72 5.36 3.73
C SER A 120 6.80 4.98 2.57
N VAL A 121 6.27 3.75 2.64
CA VAL A 121 5.55 3.10 1.52
C VAL A 121 4.14 2.74 1.96
N LEU A 122 3.13 3.38 1.35
CA LEU A 122 1.74 2.95 1.48
C LEU A 122 1.54 1.63 0.73
N ARG A 123 0.96 0.63 1.39
CA ARG A 123 0.64 -0.68 0.82
C ARG A 123 -0.84 -0.99 1.01
N ILE A 124 -1.50 -1.40 -0.06
CA ILE A 124 -2.94 -1.71 -0.07
C ILE A 124 -3.12 -2.96 -0.93
N GLY A 125 -3.91 -3.92 -0.48
CA GLY A 125 -4.24 -5.10 -1.26
C GLY A 125 -5.69 -5.53 -1.04
N SER A 126 -6.25 -6.22 -2.04
CA SER A 126 -7.48 -6.98 -1.85
C SER A 126 -7.30 -8.02 -0.73
N ALA A 127 -8.42 -8.45 -0.14
CA ALA A 127 -8.41 -9.56 0.81
C ALA A 127 -7.75 -10.81 0.21
N ASN A 128 -6.98 -11.53 1.02
CA ASN A 128 -6.25 -12.75 0.67
C ASN A 128 -5.16 -12.61 -0.40
N THR A 129 -4.82 -11.40 -0.83
CA THR A 129 -3.70 -11.20 -1.76
C THR A 129 -2.37 -11.59 -1.12
N GLN A 130 -1.67 -12.53 -1.74
CA GLN A 130 -0.37 -13.02 -1.32
C GLN A 130 0.70 -12.64 -2.35
N LEU A 131 1.77 -12.02 -1.86
CA LEU A 131 2.97 -11.74 -2.65
C LEU A 131 4.00 -12.85 -2.49
N TRP A 132 4.90 -12.93 -3.45
CA TRP A 132 6.07 -13.80 -3.36
C TRP A 132 7.04 -13.33 -2.26
N THR A 133 7.71 -14.30 -1.66
CA THR A 133 8.76 -14.06 -0.66
C THR A 133 9.90 -13.23 -1.25
N HIS A 134 10.29 -12.18 -0.54
CA HIS A 134 11.43 -11.33 -0.86
C HIS A 134 12.04 -10.78 0.44
N TYR A 135 13.21 -10.15 0.33
CA TYR A 135 13.84 -9.41 1.41
C TYR A 135 14.27 -8.03 0.91
N ASP A 136 14.33 -7.07 1.84
CA ASP A 136 14.85 -5.74 1.60
C ASP A 136 16.25 -5.62 2.23
N ILE A 137 17.07 -4.70 1.70
CA ILE A 137 18.41 -4.40 2.28
C ILE A 137 18.27 -3.56 3.56
N MET A 138 17.26 -2.69 3.61
CA MET A 138 17.03 -1.79 4.74
C MET A 138 16.30 -2.52 5.87
N ASP A 139 16.60 -2.17 7.12
CA ASP A 139 15.73 -2.49 8.24
C ASP A 139 14.32 -1.89 7.98
N ASN A 140 13.26 -2.61 8.32
CA ASN A 140 11.89 -2.23 7.94
C ASN A 140 10.91 -2.40 9.09
N ALA A 141 10.03 -1.41 9.27
CA ALA A 141 8.90 -1.47 10.19
C ALA A 141 7.59 -1.49 9.38
N LEU A 142 6.94 -2.64 9.34
CA LEU A 142 5.61 -2.78 8.73
C LEU A 142 4.53 -2.40 9.75
N ILE A 143 3.80 -1.33 9.48
CA ILE A 143 2.68 -0.86 10.31
C ILE A 143 1.37 -1.33 9.67
N GLN A 144 0.70 -2.28 10.32
CA GLN A 144 -0.66 -2.68 9.93
C GLN A 144 -1.66 -1.67 10.50
N VAL A 145 -2.37 -0.94 9.62
CA VAL A 145 -3.41 0.03 10.02
C VAL A 145 -4.80 -0.58 9.95
N HIS A 146 -5.13 -1.21 8.82
CA HIS A 146 -6.39 -1.93 8.58
C HIS A 146 -6.10 -3.31 8.00
N GLY A 147 -6.84 -4.32 8.44
CA GLY A 147 -6.74 -5.72 8.01
C GLY A 147 -7.75 -6.58 8.73
#